data_AF-A0A3S7R4Q0-F1
#
_entry.id   AF-A0A3S7R4Q0-F1
#
_cell.length_a   1.000
_cell.length_b   1.000
_cell.length_c   1.000
_cell.angle_alpha   90.00
_cell.angle_beta   90.00
_cell.angle_gamma   90.00
#
_symmetry.space_group_name_H-M   'P 1'
#
loop_
_entity.id
_entity.type
_entity.pdbx_description
1 polymer ?
#
loop_
_entity_poly.entity_id
_entity_poly.type
_entity_poly.pdbx_seq_one_letter_code
_entity_poly.pdbx_strand_id
1 'polypeptide(L)'
;MTRPRTISLAVFVAVYRRRLKEVWDACANMERYIQYGFTPQERHRLFGESDWGQFVPRDFAHLLDLLGSPNTADAADKSRAAAGSQGRTLLAILQDDKLDGEQTVEEESAGSERFNSVINFSNFLLHVLRLVSRDPGDTEGVPLDDKQLVDQFELRVIRQPDPVAAVQRFIYGLLKSKYLFDQFIIKREFADGKDSWSLKRLHRYSEKSVSYINTFDKDENENGFSGVNRRVLMLLSAFHVSTPTLVYKHWLNGALRYLFDNCHPDQPVDAGAYLSYLESQARRFVFQRFLAPGEGASYYQMLYLDNALLPAINVDESWHKVITSKLRFGHIENNFVFNFLDYLLWVRDRNSDKVAGSFEFTFRSSVEHFSPQHPMNGYKPVEQSALHSFGNLCLISHSKNSRLSNFQPQQKQEHFEASLANNQTDSLKLLAMIRLMKDKGRWLEDEIAVHQQDMLQVLLSNQIQQ
;
A
#
# COMPACT_ATOMS: atom_id res chain seq x y z
N MET A 1 -33.80 -31.56 21.21
CA MET A 1 -32.92 -30.57 20.57
C MET A 1 -31.58 -31.22 20.28
N THR A 2 -31.41 -31.72 19.05
CA THR A 2 -30.13 -32.25 18.56
C THR A 2 -29.17 -31.08 18.35
N ARG A 3 -28.07 -31.02 19.13
CA ARG A 3 -26.95 -30.11 18.81
C ARG A 3 -26.46 -30.48 17.40
N PRO A 4 -26.25 -29.51 16.49
CA PRO A 4 -25.64 -29.81 15.21
C PRO A 4 -24.26 -30.44 15.45
N ARG A 5 -23.93 -31.52 14.73
CA ARG A 5 -22.61 -32.15 14.81
C ARG A 5 -21.59 -31.14 14.30
N THR A 6 -20.89 -30.47 15.21
CA THR A 6 -19.74 -29.62 14.87
C THR A 6 -18.67 -30.52 14.25
N ILE A 7 -18.35 -30.28 12.98
CA ILE A 7 -17.26 -30.96 12.29
C ILE A 7 -15.95 -30.49 12.93
N SER A 8 -15.05 -31.41 13.27
CA SER A 8 -13.74 -31.01 13.80
C SER A 8 -12.90 -30.32 12.72
N LEU A 9 -11.99 -29.42 13.11
CA LEU A 9 -11.12 -28.71 12.17
C LEU A 9 -10.37 -29.68 11.23
N ALA A 10 -9.87 -30.80 11.77
CA ALA A 10 -9.17 -31.82 10.98
C ALA A 10 -10.06 -32.43 9.89
N VAL A 11 -11.32 -32.74 10.20
CA VAL A 11 -12.28 -33.28 9.22
C VAL A 11 -12.64 -32.22 8.18
N PHE A 12 -12.87 -30.98 8.61
CA PHE A 12 -13.14 -29.87 7.69
C PHE A 12 -12.00 -29.66 6.70
N VAL A 13 -10.76 -29.57 7.19
CA VAL A 13 -9.57 -29.41 6.34
C VAL A 13 -9.41 -30.61 5.41
N ALA A 14 -9.68 -31.84 5.85
CA ALA A 14 -9.62 -33.00 4.98
C ALA A 14 -10.64 -32.93 3.83
N VAL A 15 -11.89 -32.55 4.11
CA VAL A 15 -12.97 -32.43 3.12
C VAL A 15 -12.69 -31.32 2.10
N TYR A 16 -12.19 -30.17 2.55
CA TYR A 16 -12.02 -28.99 1.70
C TYR A 16 -10.58 -28.75 1.24
N ARG A 17 -9.63 -29.65 1.54
CA ARG A 17 -8.18 -29.47 1.31
C ARG A 17 -7.85 -28.90 -0.06
N ARG A 18 -8.44 -29.46 -1.12
CA ARG A 18 -8.17 -29.03 -2.50
C ARG A 18 -8.55 -27.58 -2.74
N ARG A 19 -9.75 -27.17 -2.34
CA ARG A 19 -10.26 -25.79 -2.52
C ARG A 19 -9.52 -24.80 -1.64
N LEU A 20 -9.16 -25.19 -0.42
CA LEU A 20 -8.33 -24.38 0.46
C LEU A 20 -6.94 -24.14 -0.15
N LYS A 21 -6.32 -25.20 -0.70
CA LYS A 21 -5.02 -25.11 -1.37
C LYS A 21 -5.09 -24.24 -2.63
N GLU A 22 -6.12 -24.42 -3.44
CA GLU A 22 -6.33 -23.64 -4.67
C GLU A 22 -6.38 -22.12 -4.39
N VAL A 23 -7.21 -21.69 -3.43
CA VAL A 23 -7.30 -20.28 -3.03
C VAL A 23 -5.97 -19.79 -2.45
N TRP A 24 -5.33 -20.62 -1.61
CA TRP A 24 -4.06 -20.28 -0.99
C TRP A 24 -2.95 -20.07 -2.02
N ASP A 25 -2.76 -21.01 -2.94
CA ASP A 25 -1.72 -20.97 -3.97
C ASP A 25 -1.96 -19.79 -4.93
N ALA A 26 -3.21 -19.53 -5.31
CA ALA A 26 -3.59 -18.37 -6.12
C ALA A 26 -3.23 -17.05 -5.43
N CYS A 27 -3.43 -16.96 -4.10
CA CYS A 27 -3.11 -15.76 -3.32
C CYS A 27 -1.61 -15.63 -2.98
N ALA A 28 -0.88 -16.75 -2.95
CA ALA A 28 0.56 -16.77 -2.64
C ALA A 28 1.41 -16.05 -3.70
N ASN A 29 0.94 -16.01 -4.94
CA ASN A 29 1.57 -15.24 -6.00
C ASN A 29 1.22 -13.75 -5.89
N MET A 30 2.13 -12.97 -5.29
CA MET A 30 1.98 -11.52 -5.13
C MET A 30 2.33 -10.72 -6.40
N GLU A 31 2.95 -11.35 -7.39
CA GLU A 31 3.43 -10.69 -8.62
C GLU A 31 2.46 -10.83 -9.81
N ARG A 32 1.42 -11.64 -9.65
CA ARG A 32 0.34 -11.80 -10.62
C ARG A 32 -1.01 -11.39 -10.04
N TYR A 33 -1.89 -10.93 -10.93
CA TYR A 33 -3.28 -10.65 -10.58
C TYR A 33 -4.02 -11.94 -10.25
N ILE A 34 -4.87 -11.90 -9.22
CA ILE A 34 -5.54 -13.05 -8.61
C ILE A 34 -6.34 -13.85 -9.63
N GLN A 35 -6.90 -13.19 -10.65
CA GLN A 35 -7.62 -13.81 -11.75
C GLN A 35 -6.81 -14.95 -12.39
N TYR A 36 -5.50 -14.74 -12.61
CA TYR A 36 -4.64 -15.74 -13.25
C TYR A 36 -4.34 -16.95 -12.37
N GLY A 37 -4.68 -16.92 -11.09
CA GLY A 37 -4.59 -18.08 -10.20
C GLY A 37 -5.71 -19.12 -10.40
N PHE A 38 -6.69 -18.83 -11.27
CA PHE A 38 -7.85 -19.68 -11.51
C PHE A 38 -8.02 -20.02 -12.99
N THR A 39 -8.78 -21.08 -13.30
CA THR A 39 -9.15 -21.42 -14.69
C THR A 39 -10.09 -20.35 -15.28
N PRO A 40 -10.19 -20.21 -16.63
CA PRO A 40 -11.09 -19.23 -17.24
C PRO A 40 -12.54 -19.32 -16.74
N GLN A 41 -13.08 -20.53 -16.58
CA GLN A 41 -14.44 -20.74 -16.07
C GLN A 41 -14.60 -20.34 -14.60
N GLU A 42 -13.57 -20.54 -13.77
CA GLU A 42 -13.57 -20.05 -12.39
C GLU A 42 -13.42 -18.53 -12.34
N ARG A 43 -12.59 -17.91 -13.21
CA ARG A 43 -12.48 -16.45 -13.30
C ARG A 43 -13.82 -15.79 -13.58
N HIS A 44 -14.56 -16.34 -14.54
CA HIS A 44 -15.92 -15.90 -14.88
C HIS A 44 -16.87 -15.96 -13.67
N ARG A 45 -16.86 -17.06 -12.93
CA ARG A 45 -17.69 -17.25 -11.75
C ARG A 45 -17.28 -16.37 -10.56
N LEU A 46 -15.98 -16.16 -10.35
CA LEU A 46 -15.44 -15.43 -9.19
C LEU A 46 -15.37 -13.91 -9.41
N PHE A 47 -15.06 -13.48 -10.63
CA PHE A 47 -14.72 -12.09 -10.94
C PHE A 47 -15.61 -11.44 -12.00
N GLY A 48 -16.67 -12.13 -12.44
CA GLY A 48 -17.62 -11.63 -13.43
C GLY A 48 -17.23 -11.97 -14.88
N GLU A 49 -18.22 -12.30 -15.71
CA GLU A 49 -17.98 -12.80 -17.07
C GLU A 49 -17.52 -11.73 -18.07
N SER A 50 -17.98 -10.50 -17.87
CA SER A 50 -17.76 -9.38 -18.78
C SER A 50 -16.30 -8.94 -18.79
N ASP A 51 -15.76 -8.59 -17.63
CA ASP A 51 -14.53 -7.79 -17.55
C ASP A 51 -13.51 -8.30 -16.52
N TRP A 52 -13.84 -9.36 -15.77
CA TRP A 52 -13.09 -9.86 -14.60
C TRP A 52 -12.82 -8.78 -13.53
N GLY A 53 -13.66 -7.74 -13.48
CA GLY A 53 -13.53 -6.57 -12.62
C GLY A 53 -14.43 -6.60 -11.38
N GLN A 54 -15.12 -7.70 -11.09
CA GLN A 54 -16.03 -7.83 -9.95
C GLN A 54 -15.47 -8.77 -8.86
N PHE A 55 -16.08 -8.76 -7.69
CA PHE A 55 -15.86 -9.76 -6.65
C PHE A 55 -17.19 -10.42 -6.28
N VAL A 56 -17.48 -11.57 -6.90
CA VAL A 56 -18.77 -12.26 -6.79
C VAL A 56 -18.96 -13.03 -5.47
N PRO A 57 -17.93 -13.66 -4.86
CA PRO A 57 -18.10 -14.40 -3.61
C PRO A 57 -18.63 -13.53 -2.46
N ARG A 58 -19.68 -14.01 -1.78
CA ARG A 58 -20.35 -13.29 -0.67
C ARG A 58 -19.86 -13.75 0.70
N ASP A 59 -19.52 -15.03 0.79
CA ASP A 59 -18.99 -15.70 1.96
C ASP A 59 -18.24 -16.96 1.51
N PHE A 60 -17.75 -17.74 2.48
CA PHE A 60 -17.02 -18.97 2.22
C PHE A 60 -17.88 -20.07 1.55
N ALA A 61 -19.18 -20.17 1.88
CA ALA A 61 -20.05 -21.18 1.29
C ALA A 61 -20.30 -20.87 -0.19
N HIS A 62 -20.64 -19.61 -0.50
CA HIS A 62 -20.81 -19.15 -1.87
C HIS A 62 -19.52 -19.31 -2.70
N LEU A 63 -18.35 -19.05 -2.11
CA LEU A 63 -17.06 -19.30 -2.76
C LEU A 63 -16.92 -20.77 -3.18
N LEU A 64 -17.25 -21.72 -2.31
CA LEU A 64 -17.17 -23.15 -2.65
C LEU A 64 -18.14 -23.53 -3.78
N ASP A 65 -19.35 -22.97 -3.78
CA ASP A 65 -20.32 -23.19 -4.84
C ASP A 65 -19.79 -22.66 -6.20
N LEU A 66 -19.18 -21.48 -6.18
CA LEU A 66 -18.57 -20.85 -7.37
C LEU A 66 -17.34 -21.59 -7.88
N LEU A 67 -16.56 -22.24 -7.01
CA LEU A 67 -15.48 -23.14 -7.44
C LEU A 67 -16.02 -24.49 -7.94
N GLY A 68 -17.26 -24.83 -7.57
CA GLY A 68 -17.94 -26.08 -7.90
C GLY A 68 -17.76 -27.13 -6.80
N SER A 69 -18.81 -27.96 -6.63
CA SER A 69 -18.94 -28.93 -5.53
C SER A 69 -17.66 -29.76 -5.33
N PRO A 70 -17.25 -30.01 -4.08
CA PRO A 70 -16.25 -31.04 -3.79
C PRO A 70 -16.89 -32.40 -4.07
N ASN A 71 -16.75 -32.97 -5.27
CA ASN A 71 -16.97 -34.40 -5.62
C ASN A 71 -16.65 -34.58 -7.12
N THR A 72 -15.80 -35.51 -7.60
CA THR A 72 -16.00 -36.98 -7.63
C THR A 72 -14.69 -37.76 -7.86
N ALA A 73 -13.52 -37.27 -7.48
CA ALA A 73 -12.28 -38.07 -7.55
C ALA A 73 -12.09 -39.02 -6.34
N ASP A 74 -12.67 -38.67 -5.18
CA ASP A 74 -12.44 -39.40 -3.92
C ASP A 74 -13.33 -40.64 -3.74
N ALA A 75 -14.27 -40.90 -4.64
CA ALA A 75 -14.98 -42.18 -4.69
C ALA A 75 -14.10 -43.32 -5.23
N ALA A 76 -13.07 -42.99 -6.02
CA ALA A 76 -12.09 -43.97 -6.50
C ALA A 76 -11.06 -44.36 -5.41
N ASP A 77 -10.87 -43.52 -4.39
CA ASP A 77 -9.89 -43.79 -3.33
C ASP A 77 -10.45 -44.71 -2.23
N LYS A 78 -11.78 -44.85 -2.13
CA LYS A 78 -12.41 -45.88 -1.29
C LYS A 78 -12.25 -47.30 -1.83
N SER A 79 -11.97 -47.48 -3.12
CA SER A 79 -11.65 -48.80 -3.70
C SER A 79 -10.18 -49.21 -3.59
N ARG A 80 -9.28 -48.31 -3.15
CA ARG A 80 -7.85 -48.62 -2.95
C ARG A 80 -7.45 -48.89 -1.51
N ALA A 81 -8.32 -48.63 -0.53
CA ALA A 81 -8.05 -48.89 0.89
C ALA A 81 -8.19 -50.37 1.31
N ALA A 82 -8.50 -51.29 0.38
CA ALA A 82 -8.67 -52.73 0.68
C ALA A 82 -7.62 -53.66 0.06
N ALA A 83 -6.56 -53.14 -0.58
CA ALA A 83 -5.49 -53.98 -1.12
C ALA A 83 -4.11 -53.36 -0.90
N GLY A 84 -3.38 -53.89 0.09
CA GLY A 84 -1.92 -53.91 0.11
C GLY A 84 -1.21 -52.59 0.37
N SER A 85 -0.80 -52.38 1.61
CA SER A 85 0.30 -51.48 1.99
C SER A 85 1.58 -51.82 1.23
N GLN A 86 1.91 -51.06 0.18
CA GLN A 86 3.29 -50.81 -0.23
C GLN A 86 3.40 -49.35 -0.68
N GLY A 87 4.13 -48.55 0.10
CA GLY A 87 4.45 -47.16 -0.24
C GLY A 87 5.26 -47.11 -1.52
N ARG A 88 4.84 -46.26 -2.47
CA ARG A 88 5.64 -45.97 -3.67
C ARG A 88 6.87 -45.15 -3.27
N THR A 89 8.02 -45.53 -3.79
CA THR A 89 9.27 -44.78 -3.60
C THR A 89 9.26 -43.52 -4.46
N LEU A 90 9.98 -42.48 -4.03
CA LEU A 90 10.10 -41.19 -4.73
C LEU A 90 10.55 -41.35 -6.20
N LEU A 91 11.32 -42.39 -6.50
CA LEU A 91 11.80 -42.72 -7.84
C LEU A 91 10.66 -43.20 -8.77
N ALA A 92 9.65 -43.88 -8.23
CA ALA A 92 8.45 -44.28 -8.98
C ALA A 92 7.46 -43.13 -9.19
N ILE A 93 7.57 -42.04 -8.41
CA ILE A 93 6.78 -40.80 -8.59
C ILE A 93 7.41 -39.94 -9.70
N LEU A 94 8.74 -39.93 -9.79
CA LEU A 94 9.49 -39.18 -10.82
C LEU A 94 9.47 -39.83 -12.22
N GLN A 95 8.95 -41.05 -12.34
CA GLN A 95 8.87 -41.82 -13.60
C GLN A 95 7.43 -42.03 -14.09
N ASP A 96 6.44 -41.40 -13.44
CA ASP A 96 5.04 -41.50 -13.84
C ASP A 96 4.69 -40.37 -14.82
N ASP A 97 4.90 -40.62 -16.12
CA ASP A 97 4.61 -39.71 -17.24
C ASP A 97 3.10 -39.35 -17.40
N LYS A 98 2.26 -39.75 -16.44
CA LYS A 98 0.83 -39.45 -16.37
C LYS A 98 0.43 -38.47 -15.25
N LEU A 99 1.41 -37.94 -14.51
CA LEU A 99 1.18 -36.85 -13.54
C LEU A 99 1.18 -35.46 -14.19
N ASP A 100 1.63 -35.35 -15.44
CA ASP A 100 1.44 -34.16 -16.27
C ASP A 100 0.04 -34.19 -16.89
N GLY A 101 -0.96 -33.95 -16.03
CA GLY A 101 -2.16 -33.30 -16.50
C GLY A 101 -1.78 -31.85 -16.80
N GLU A 102 -1.33 -31.58 -18.03
CA GLU A 102 -1.22 -30.23 -18.56
C GLU A 102 -2.58 -29.54 -18.43
N GLN A 103 -2.79 -28.85 -17.31
CA GLN A 103 -3.61 -27.66 -17.35
C GLN A 103 -2.82 -26.71 -18.24
N THR A 104 -3.28 -26.56 -19.48
CA THR A 104 -2.90 -25.45 -20.35
C THR A 104 -3.39 -24.17 -19.68
N VAL A 105 -2.64 -23.74 -18.67
CA VAL A 105 -2.62 -22.35 -18.23
C VAL A 105 -2.08 -21.61 -19.44
N GLU A 106 -2.85 -20.68 -19.99
CA GLU A 106 -2.33 -19.76 -21.00
C GLU A 106 -1.02 -19.19 -20.47
N GLU A 107 0.09 -19.62 -21.06
CA GLU A 107 1.37 -18.97 -20.88
C GLU A 107 1.22 -17.58 -21.51
N GLU A 108 1.10 -16.56 -20.65
CA GLU A 108 1.60 -15.24 -21.02
C GLU A 108 3.07 -15.45 -21.40
N SER A 109 3.34 -15.49 -22.70
CA SER A 109 4.71 -15.36 -23.19
C SER A 109 5.19 -13.98 -22.74
N ALA A 110 6.15 -13.97 -21.80
CA ALA A 110 6.72 -12.84 -21.07
C ALA A 110 5.81 -12.26 -19.96
N GLY A 111 6.10 -12.54 -18.67
CA GLY A 111 5.36 -11.82 -17.62
C GLY A 111 5.58 -12.13 -16.13
N SER A 112 6.52 -12.97 -15.70
CA SER A 112 6.79 -13.06 -14.24
C SER A 112 7.49 -11.82 -13.66
N GLU A 113 7.95 -10.88 -14.49
CA GLU A 113 8.74 -9.71 -14.09
C GLU A 113 8.02 -8.37 -14.25
N ARG A 114 6.76 -8.34 -14.71
CA ARG A 114 6.07 -7.08 -15.01
C ARG A 114 5.74 -6.27 -13.75
N PHE A 115 5.27 -6.93 -12.70
CA PHE A 115 4.86 -6.25 -11.47
C PHE A 115 5.68 -6.73 -10.29
N ASN A 116 6.07 -5.79 -9.42
CA ASN A 116 6.61 -6.08 -8.10
C ASN A 116 5.68 -5.54 -7.01
N SER A 117 5.28 -6.42 -6.10
CA SER A 117 4.40 -6.13 -4.98
C SER A 117 5.07 -5.25 -3.91
N VAL A 118 4.28 -4.40 -3.26
CA VAL A 118 4.72 -3.58 -2.12
C VAL A 118 4.91 -4.37 -0.82
N ILE A 119 4.53 -5.65 -0.80
CA ILE A 119 4.56 -6.55 0.35
C ILE A 119 4.73 -8.01 -0.11
N ASN A 120 5.40 -8.84 0.70
CA ASN A 120 5.48 -10.28 0.44
C ASN A 120 4.24 -11.02 1.00
N PHE A 121 4.09 -12.29 0.62
CA PHE A 121 2.93 -13.09 1.01
C PHE A 121 2.82 -13.29 2.54
N SER A 122 3.93 -13.58 3.23
CA SER A 122 3.93 -13.79 4.69
C SER A 122 3.39 -12.58 5.45
N ASN A 123 3.79 -11.36 5.06
CA ASN A 123 3.28 -10.15 5.68
C ASN A 123 1.84 -9.86 5.22
N PHE A 124 1.49 -10.16 3.96
CA PHE A 124 0.11 -10.06 3.48
C PHE A 124 -0.87 -10.91 4.30
N LEU A 125 -0.48 -12.13 4.70
CA LEU A 125 -1.29 -12.99 5.58
C LEU A 125 -1.62 -12.30 6.92
N LEU A 126 -0.67 -11.54 7.50
CA LEU A 126 -0.91 -10.78 8.73
C LEU A 126 -1.89 -9.62 8.52
N HIS A 127 -1.82 -8.94 7.37
CA HIS A 127 -2.82 -7.92 7.01
C HIS A 127 -4.22 -8.54 6.93
N VAL A 128 -4.37 -9.67 6.24
CA VAL A 128 -5.65 -10.38 6.13
C VAL A 128 -6.14 -10.82 7.51
N LEU A 129 -5.26 -11.42 8.31
CA LEU A 129 -5.60 -11.88 9.65
C LEU A 129 -6.09 -10.74 10.53
N ARG A 130 -5.45 -9.56 10.45
CA ARG A 130 -5.87 -8.35 11.16
C ARG A 130 -7.25 -7.85 10.70
N LEU A 131 -7.57 -7.95 9.42
CA LEU A 131 -8.86 -7.53 8.87
C LEU A 131 -10.02 -8.43 9.31
N VAL A 132 -9.79 -9.75 9.38
CA VAL A 132 -10.83 -10.72 9.74
C VAL A 132 -10.90 -11.02 11.24
N SER A 133 -9.90 -10.60 12.01
CA SER A 133 -9.78 -10.82 13.47
C SER A 133 -9.50 -9.49 14.18
N ARG A 134 -10.45 -8.55 14.08
CA ARG A 134 -10.30 -7.14 14.51
C ARG A 134 -10.31 -6.94 16.02
N ASP A 135 -10.82 -7.91 16.76
CA ASP A 135 -10.85 -7.84 18.21
C ASP A 135 -9.44 -7.55 18.72
N PRO A 136 -9.27 -6.58 19.62
CA PRO A 136 -7.94 -6.26 20.10
C PRO A 136 -7.32 -7.51 20.75
N GLY A 137 -8.09 -8.26 21.54
CA GLY A 137 -7.53 -9.32 22.38
C GLY A 137 -6.58 -8.71 23.40
N ASP A 138 -5.46 -9.36 23.68
CA ASP A 138 -4.42 -8.84 24.61
C ASP A 138 -3.49 -7.78 23.98
N THR A 139 -3.63 -7.53 22.66
CA THR A 139 -2.81 -6.57 21.91
C THR A 139 -3.70 -5.56 21.18
N GLU A 140 -3.14 -4.51 20.59
CA GLU A 140 -3.89 -3.61 19.70
C GLU A 140 -4.14 -4.22 18.30
N GLY A 141 -4.75 -5.41 18.28
CA GLY A 141 -4.98 -6.24 17.08
C GLY A 141 -3.77 -7.11 16.72
N VAL A 142 -3.67 -7.51 15.45
CA VAL A 142 -2.59 -8.40 14.95
C VAL A 142 -1.35 -7.59 14.56
N PRO A 143 -0.16 -7.85 15.16
CA PRO A 143 1.11 -7.27 14.73
C PRO A 143 1.44 -7.61 13.28
N LEU A 144 2.09 -6.70 12.55
CA LEU A 144 2.50 -6.91 11.15
C LEU A 144 3.92 -7.47 11.03
N ASP A 145 4.38 -8.18 12.07
CA ASP A 145 5.70 -8.80 12.15
C ASP A 145 5.62 -10.28 11.77
N ASP A 146 6.20 -10.66 10.62
CA ASP A 146 6.17 -12.03 10.11
C ASP A 146 6.84 -13.06 11.03
N LYS A 147 7.72 -12.61 11.93
CA LYS A 147 8.27 -13.47 12.99
C LYS A 147 7.21 -14.00 13.94
N GLN A 148 6.09 -13.29 14.07
CA GLN A 148 4.95 -13.67 14.91
C GLN A 148 3.86 -14.38 14.12
N LEU A 149 4.06 -14.66 12.82
CA LEU A 149 3.02 -15.21 11.93
C LEU A 149 2.39 -16.49 12.50
N VAL A 150 3.22 -17.47 12.87
CA VAL A 150 2.72 -18.76 13.40
C VAL A 150 1.95 -18.56 14.70
N ASP A 151 2.48 -17.77 15.63
CA ASP A 151 1.85 -17.49 16.92
C ASP A 151 0.51 -16.76 16.74
N GLN A 152 0.43 -15.83 15.80
CA GLN A 152 -0.81 -15.12 15.49
C GLN A 152 -1.86 -16.05 14.87
N PHE A 153 -1.48 -16.97 13.97
CA PHE A 153 -2.43 -17.96 13.44
C PHE A 153 -2.90 -18.95 14.50
N GLU A 154 -2.00 -19.40 15.38
CA GLU A 154 -2.34 -20.25 16.50
C GLU A 154 -3.38 -19.57 17.40
N LEU A 155 -3.15 -18.30 17.76
CA LEU A 155 -4.03 -17.52 18.62
C LEU A 155 -5.37 -17.16 17.94
N ARG A 156 -5.32 -16.66 16.70
CA ARG A 156 -6.45 -16.02 16.02
C ARG A 156 -7.26 -16.98 15.15
N VAL A 157 -6.76 -18.18 14.87
CA VAL A 157 -7.44 -19.18 14.04
C VAL A 157 -7.59 -20.51 14.79
N ILE A 158 -6.48 -21.12 15.23
CA ILE A 158 -6.49 -22.51 15.75
C ILE A 158 -7.15 -22.61 17.13
N ARG A 159 -6.81 -21.69 18.05
CA ARG A 159 -7.33 -21.68 19.43
C ARG A 159 -8.66 -20.97 19.62
N GLN A 160 -9.29 -20.52 18.53
CA GLN A 160 -10.59 -19.88 18.61
C GLN A 160 -11.67 -20.89 19.06
N PRO A 161 -12.75 -20.42 19.73
CA PRO A 161 -13.85 -21.31 20.13
C PRO A 161 -14.48 -22.08 18.98
N ASP A 162 -14.51 -21.47 17.79
CA ASP A 162 -14.90 -22.10 16.53
C ASP A 162 -13.78 -21.93 15.49
N PRO A 163 -12.81 -22.86 15.45
CA PRO A 163 -11.68 -22.78 14.55
C PRO A 163 -12.06 -23.07 13.10
N VAL A 164 -13.14 -23.82 12.85
CA VAL A 164 -13.65 -24.04 11.48
C VAL A 164 -14.18 -22.73 10.93
N ALA A 165 -15.02 -22.02 11.67
CA ALA A 165 -15.51 -20.71 11.25
C ALA A 165 -14.35 -19.70 11.10
N ALA A 166 -13.32 -19.77 11.94
CA ALA A 166 -12.13 -18.92 11.80
C ALA A 166 -11.37 -19.19 10.50
N VAL A 167 -11.14 -20.46 10.13
CA VAL A 167 -10.52 -20.82 8.83
C VAL A 167 -11.37 -20.38 7.65
N GLN A 168 -12.70 -20.58 7.71
CA GLN A 168 -13.62 -20.15 6.67
C GLN A 168 -13.56 -18.63 6.44
N ARG A 169 -13.63 -17.85 7.53
CA ARG A 169 -13.48 -16.38 7.49
C ARG A 169 -12.13 -15.97 6.92
N PHE A 170 -11.05 -16.63 7.35
CA PHE A 170 -9.71 -16.32 6.88
C PHE A 170 -9.54 -16.58 5.38
N ILE A 171 -9.98 -17.73 4.88
CA ILE A 171 -9.80 -18.10 3.46
C ILE A 171 -10.63 -17.23 2.54
N TYR A 172 -11.88 -16.94 2.91
CA TYR A 172 -12.68 -15.97 2.19
C TYR A 172 -12.03 -14.58 2.22
N GLY A 173 -11.56 -14.15 3.40
CA GLY A 173 -10.88 -12.88 3.59
C GLY A 173 -9.59 -12.77 2.80
N LEU A 174 -8.84 -13.87 2.65
CA LEU A 174 -7.59 -13.94 1.88
C LEU A 174 -7.87 -13.66 0.40
N LEU A 175 -8.84 -14.36 -0.18
CA LEU A 175 -9.23 -14.16 -1.58
C LEU A 175 -9.75 -12.74 -1.83
N LYS A 176 -10.67 -12.26 -0.98
CA LYS A 176 -11.22 -10.90 -1.09
C LYS A 176 -10.12 -9.86 -0.99
N SER A 177 -9.25 -9.97 0.01
CA SER A 177 -8.17 -9.01 0.22
C SER A 177 -7.17 -9.03 -0.92
N LYS A 178 -6.87 -10.19 -1.52
CA LYS A 178 -5.92 -10.29 -2.63
C LYS A 178 -6.49 -9.67 -3.89
N TYR A 179 -7.77 -9.92 -4.18
CA TYR A 179 -8.50 -9.21 -5.24
C TYR A 179 -8.44 -7.69 -5.02
N LEU A 180 -8.80 -7.22 -3.82
CA LEU A 180 -8.76 -5.78 -3.51
C LEU A 180 -7.35 -5.18 -3.59
N PHE A 181 -6.35 -5.92 -3.14
CA PHE A 181 -4.95 -5.52 -3.25
C PHE A 181 -4.55 -5.36 -4.72
N ASP A 182 -4.90 -6.33 -5.56
CA ASP A 182 -4.53 -6.29 -6.97
C ASP A 182 -5.18 -5.15 -7.73
N GLN A 183 -6.40 -4.76 -7.34
CA GLN A 183 -7.17 -3.72 -8.00
C GLN A 183 -6.86 -2.33 -7.47
N PHE A 184 -6.68 -2.15 -6.15
CA PHE A 184 -6.74 -0.82 -5.52
C PHE A 184 -5.49 -0.43 -4.71
N ILE A 185 -4.44 -1.25 -4.74
CA ILE A 185 -3.14 -0.96 -4.11
C ILE A 185 -2.06 -0.85 -5.19
N ILE A 186 -1.16 0.11 -5.01
CA ILE A 186 -0.07 0.35 -5.95
C ILE A 186 0.89 -0.83 -6.04
N LYS A 187 1.50 -0.98 -7.22
CA LYS A 187 2.60 -1.91 -7.49
C LYS A 187 3.67 -1.21 -8.30
N ARG A 188 4.90 -1.71 -8.23
CA ARG A 188 5.93 -1.31 -9.19
C ARG A 188 5.65 -2.02 -10.51
N GLU A 189 5.68 -1.31 -11.62
CA GLU A 189 5.47 -1.86 -12.96
C GLU A 189 6.70 -1.60 -13.84
N PHE A 190 7.18 -2.68 -14.47
CA PHE A 190 8.21 -2.69 -15.49
C PHE A 190 7.54 -2.93 -16.84
N ALA A 191 7.34 -1.84 -17.59
CA ALA A 191 6.72 -1.88 -18.91
C ALA A 191 7.39 -0.85 -19.82
N ASP A 192 7.62 -1.19 -21.08
CA ASP A 192 8.21 -0.31 -22.10
C ASP A 192 9.55 0.33 -21.68
N GLY A 193 10.39 -0.43 -20.95
CA GLY A 193 11.67 0.06 -20.41
C GLY A 193 11.53 1.12 -19.31
N LYS A 194 10.31 1.38 -18.83
CA LYS A 194 10.02 2.28 -17.72
C LYS A 194 9.77 1.49 -16.44
N ASP A 195 10.30 2.02 -15.36
CA ASP A 195 10.10 1.52 -14.01
C ASP A 195 9.30 2.59 -13.23
N SER A 196 8.03 2.31 -12.95
CA SER A 196 7.08 3.32 -12.42
C SER A 196 6.10 2.72 -11.40
N TRP A 197 5.49 3.58 -10.59
CA TRP A 197 4.34 3.15 -9.78
C TRP A 197 3.12 3.04 -10.66
N SER A 198 2.32 1.99 -10.45
CA SER A 198 1.08 1.75 -11.17
C SER A 198 -0.07 1.51 -10.18
N LEU A 199 -1.26 1.96 -10.56
CA LEU A 199 -2.53 1.67 -9.90
C LEU A 199 -3.51 1.22 -10.99
N LYS A 200 -3.45 -0.07 -11.29
CA LYS A 200 -4.15 -0.67 -12.42
C LYS A 200 -5.04 -1.81 -11.96
N ARG A 201 -5.97 -2.16 -12.83
CA ARG A 201 -6.76 -3.37 -12.77
C ARG A 201 -6.60 -4.20 -14.04
N LEU A 202 -6.75 -5.50 -13.91
CA LEU A 202 -6.95 -6.39 -15.04
C LEU A 202 -8.33 -6.11 -15.65
N HIS A 203 -8.39 -6.00 -16.97
CA HIS A 203 -9.63 -5.79 -17.72
C HIS A 203 -9.67 -6.70 -18.94
N ARG A 204 -10.76 -7.47 -19.06
CA ARG A 204 -11.00 -8.33 -20.22
C ARG A 204 -11.95 -7.65 -21.19
N TYR A 205 -11.56 -7.57 -22.46
CA TYR A 205 -12.42 -7.11 -23.56
C TYR A 205 -13.03 -8.29 -24.32
N SER A 206 -12.27 -9.37 -24.48
CA SER A 206 -12.72 -10.60 -25.14
C SER A 206 -11.84 -11.79 -24.70
N GLU A 207 -12.08 -12.98 -25.26
CA GLU A 207 -11.26 -14.16 -24.96
C GLU A 207 -9.78 -13.96 -25.30
N LYS A 208 -9.46 -13.17 -26.33
CA LYS A 208 -8.08 -12.95 -26.79
C LYS A 208 -7.50 -11.59 -26.39
N SER A 209 -8.26 -10.77 -25.67
CA SER A 209 -7.88 -9.40 -25.37
C SER A 209 -8.10 -9.10 -23.90
N VAL A 210 -6.98 -9.04 -23.18
CA VAL A 210 -6.87 -8.69 -21.77
C VAL A 210 -5.80 -7.61 -21.66
N SER A 211 -6.05 -6.57 -20.87
CA SER A 211 -5.07 -5.52 -20.61
C SER A 211 -5.10 -5.05 -19.17
N TYR A 212 -4.11 -4.24 -18.81
CA TYR A 212 -4.05 -3.56 -17.52
C TYR A 212 -4.38 -2.09 -17.74
N ILE A 213 -5.53 -1.66 -17.23
CA ILE A 213 -6.03 -0.28 -17.33
C ILE A 213 -6.01 0.38 -15.95
N ASN A 214 -6.10 1.71 -15.88
CA ASN A 214 -6.22 2.39 -14.59
C ASN A 214 -7.45 1.90 -13.83
N THR A 215 -7.30 1.84 -12.51
CA THR A 215 -8.30 1.26 -11.61
C THR A 215 -9.64 2.00 -11.65
N PHE A 216 -9.58 3.33 -11.68
CA PHE A 216 -10.75 4.21 -11.63
C PHE A 216 -11.03 4.94 -12.94
N ASP A 217 -10.40 4.56 -14.06
CA ASP A 217 -10.68 5.21 -15.35
C ASP A 217 -12.14 4.98 -15.76
N LYS A 218 -12.80 6.09 -16.08
CA LYS A 218 -14.10 6.11 -16.76
C LYS A 218 -13.96 6.46 -18.25
N ASP A 219 -12.83 7.05 -18.66
CA ASP A 219 -12.58 7.52 -20.03
C ASP A 219 -11.15 7.18 -20.48
N GLU A 220 -11.01 6.64 -21.69
CA GLU A 220 -9.72 6.27 -22.33
C GLU A 220 -8.79 7.46 -22.65
N ASN A 221 -9.21 8.69 -22.32
CA ASN A 221 -8.52 9.95 -22.63
C ASN A 221 -7.70 10.52 -21.47
N GLU A 222 -7.63 9.87 -20.30
CA GLU A 222 -6.72 10.30 -19.23
C GLU A 222 -5.29 9.88 -19.57
N ASN A 223 -4.43 10.86 -19.83
CA ASN A 223 -3.02 10.67 -20.22
C ASN A 223 -2.15 10.03 -19.10
N GLY A 224 -2.73 9.36 -18.10
CA GLY A 224 -2.05 8.77 -16.94
C GLY A 224 -1.57 9.78 -15.89
N PHE A 225 -1.80 11.09 -16.11
CA PHE A 225 -1.33 12.20 -15.26
C PHE A 225 -2.45 13.04 -14.63
N SER A 226 -3.71 12.71 -14.90
CA SER A 226 -4.89 13.43 -14.36
C SER A 226 -5.84 12.47 -13.63
N GLY A 227 -6.91 13.02 -13.05
CA GLY A 227 -7.99 12.21 -12.50
C GLY A 227 -7.79 11.69 -11.08
N VAL A 228 -8.85 11.05 -10.57
CA VAL A 228 -8.87 10.47 -9.21
C VAL A 228 -7.89 9.30 -9.11
N ASN A 229 -7.70 8.53 -10.18
CA ASN A 229 -6.74 7.42 -10.21
C ASN A 229 -5.31 7.92 -9.92
N ARG A 230 -4.87 8.99 -10.59
CA ARG A 230 -3.55 9.58 -10.34
C ARG A 230 -3.43 10.13 -8.91
N ARG A 231 -4.49 10.75 -8.36
CA ARG A 231 -4.48 11.24 -6.96
C ARG A 231 -4.31 10.10 -5.96
N VAL A 232 -5.02 9.00 -6.14
CA VAL A 232 -4.89 7.80 -5.29
C VAL A 232 -3.50 7.19 -5.44
N LEU A 233 -3.00 7.03 -6.67
CA LEU A 233 -1.66 6.53 -6.95
C LEU A 233 -0.60 7.37 -6.22
N MET A 234 -0.63 8.70 -6.36
CA MET A 234 0.34 9.59 -5.72
C MET A 234 0.32 9.48 -4.19
N LEU A 235 -0.86 9.40 -3.59
CA LEU A 235 -0.98 9.29 -2.14
C LEU A 235 -0.51 7.93 -1.61
N LEU A 236 -0.88 6.84 -2.28
CA LEU A 236 -0.39 5.50 -1.94
C LEU A 236 1.14 5.39 -2.13
N SER A 237 1.69 6.02 -3.18
CA SER A 237 3.14 6.09 -3.38
C SER A 237 3.82 6.88 -2.26
N ALA A 238 3.27 8.03 -1.84
CA ALA A 238 3.77 8.81 -0.71
C ALA A 238 3.82 7.98 0.58
N PHE A 239 2.77 7.21 0.87
CA PHE A 239 2.77 6.28 2.01
C PHE A 239 3.87 5.22 1.87
N HIS A 240 3.95 4.56 0.72
CA HIS A 240 4.85 3.43 0.53
C HIS A 240 6.33 3.84 0.62
N VAL A 241 6.73 4.93 -0.04
CA VAL A 241 8.13 5.38 -0.02
C VAL A 241 8.57 5.89 1.36
N SER A 242 7.61 6.30 2.20
CA SER A 242 7.88 6.76 3.57
C SER A 242 8.00 5.61 4.58
N THR A 243 7.33 4.48 4.32
CA THR A 243 7.35 3.28 5.19
C THR A 243 7.60 2.01 4.37
N PRO A 244 8.83 1.82 3.87
CA PRO A 244 9.17 0.65 3.06
C PRO A 244 9.20 -0.64 3.89
N THR A 245 9.56 -0.57 5.17
CA THR A 245 9.64 -1.70 6.09
C THR A 245 8.28 -2.34 6.33
N LEU A 246 8.20 -3.67 6.15
CA LEU A 246 6.94 -4.43 6.15
C LEU A 246 6.16 -4.30 7.48
N VAL A 247 6.85 -4.39 8.61
CA VAL A 247 6.25 -4.31 9.96
C VAL A 247 5.53 -2.99 10.24
N TYR A 248 5.88 -1.91 9.53
CA TYR A 248 5.32 -0.58 9.73
C TYR A 248 4.32 -0.17 8.64
N LYS A 249 3.87 -1.09 7.76
CA LYS A 249 2.91 -0.81 6.69
C LYS A 249 1.47 -0.64 7.18
N HIS A 250 1.26 0.10 8.27
CA HIS A 250 -0.08 0.39 8.80
C HIS A 250 -0.95 1.16 7.80
N TRP A 251 -0.36 1.95 6.90
CA TRP A 251 -1.10 2.62 5.83
C TRP A 251 -1.81 1.60 4.92
N LEU A 252 -1.15 0.48 4.61
CA LEU A 252 -1.66 -0.57 3.75
C LEU A 252 -2.80 -1.31 4.45
N ASN A 253 -2.65 -1.58 5.75
CA ASN A 253 -3.73 -2.16 6.52
C ASN A 253 -4.97 -1.25 6.56
N GLY A 254 -4.77 0.06 6.74
CA GLY A 254 -5.86 1.01 6.71
C GLY A 254 -6.55 1.14 5.35
N ALA A 255 -5.77 1.14 4.25
CA ALA A 255 -6.28 1.13 2.89
C ALA A 255 -7.10 -0.16 2.61
N LEU A 256 -6.51 -1.32 2.89
CA LEU A 256 -7.19 -2.61 2.73
C LEU A 256 -8.44 -2.72 3.61
N ARG A 257 -8.45 -2.15 4.83
CA ARG A 257 -9.62 -2.15 5.70
C ARG A 257 -10.79 -1.41 5.05
N TYR A 258 -10.54 -0.18 4.57
CA TYR A 258 -11.58 0.58 3.87
C TYR A 258 -12.12 -0.21 2.68
N LEU A 259 -11.23 -0.73 1.83
CA LEU A 259 -11.62 -1.52 0.66
C LEU A 259 -12.42 -2.76 1.03
N PHE A 260 -11.99 -3.49 2.06
CA PHE A 260 -12.65 -4.71 2.53
C PHE A 260 -14.06 -4.44 3.04
N ASP A 261 -14.27 -3.31 3.71
CA ASP A 261 -15.53 -2.92 4.32
C ASP A 261 -16.51 -2.24 3.35
N ASN A 262 -16.01 -1.67 2.24
CA ASN A 262 -16.81 -0.86 1.32
C ASN A 262 -16.90 -1.43 -0.10
N CYS A 263 -16.28 -2.58 -0.37
CA CYS A 263 -16.44 -3.30 -1.63
C CYS A 263 -17.41 -4.48 -1.45
N HIS A 264 -18.55 -4.39 -2.13
CA HIS A 264 -19.57 -5.41 -2.20
C HIS A 264 -19.93 -5.70 -3.66
N PRO A 265 -20.49 -6.88 -3.98
CA PRO A 265 -20.89 -7.22 -5.35
C PRO A 265 -21.78 -6.14 -6.02
N ASP A 266 -22.71 -5.55 -5.25
CA ASP A 266 -23.66 -4.55 -5.74
C ASP A 266 -23.19 -3.09 -5.52
N GLN A 267 -22.04 -2.91 -4.88
CA GLN A 267 -21.48 -1.60 -4.54
C GLN A 267 -19.96 -1.62 -4.76
N PRO A 268 -19.49 -1.25 -5.97
CA PRO A 268 -18.07 -1.14 -6.25
C PRO A 268 -17.45 0.00 -5.43
N VAL A 269 -16.13 -0.05 -5.30
CA VAL A 269 -15.37 1.00 -4.60
C VAL A 269 -15.52 2.32 -5.34
N ASP A 270 -16.13 3.31 -4.69
CA ASP A 270 -16.18 4.67 -5.23
C ASP A 270 -14.81 5.35 -5.11
N ALA A 271 -14.33 5.90 -6.22
CA ALA A 271 -13.00 6.50 -6.33
C ALA A 271 -12.86 7.72 -5.41
N GLY A 272 -13.88 8.59 -5.37
CA GLY A 272 -13.87 9.82 -4.58
C GLY A 272 -13.93 9.53 -3.08
N ALA A 273 -14.76 8.58 -2.68
CA ALA A 273 -14.86 8.14 -1.29
C ALA A 273 -13.57 7.45 -0.82
N TYR A 274 -12.95 6.61 -1.64
CA TYR A 274 -11.67 5.98 -1.30
C TYR A 274 -10.54 7.00 -1.17
N LEU A 275 -10.44 7.94 -2.12
CA LEU A 275 -9.48 9.04 -2.04
C LEU A 275 -9.68 9.86 -0.76
N SER A 276 -10.91 10.26 -0.47
CA SER A 276 -11.25 11.03 0.75
C SER A 276 -10.87 10.27 2.02
N TYR A 277 -11.07 8.95 2.03
CA TYR A 277 -10.66 8.09 3.12
C TYR A 277 -9.13 8.05 3.29
N LEU A 278 -8.38 7.87 2.20
CA LEU A 278 -6.91 7.84 2.24
C LEU A 278 -6.32 9.17 2.68
N GLU A 279 -6.87 10.30 2.21
CA GLU A 279 -6.48 11.64 2.62
C GLU A 279 -6.76 11.86 4.11
N SER A 280 -7.93 11.43 4.58
CA SER A 280 -8.27 11.43 6.01
C SER A 280 -7.27 10.59 6.82
N GLN A 281 -6.93 9.39 6.35
CA GLN A 281 -5.93 8.54 6.98
C GLN A 281 -4.54 9.20 7.04
N ALA A 282 -4.10 9.85 5.96
CA ALA A 282 -2.84 10.57 5.91
C ALA A 282 -2.80 11.70 6.94
N ARG A 283 -3.90 12.47 7.05
CA ARG A 283 -4.05 13.51 8.07
C ARG A 283 -4.01 12.96 9.49
N ARG A 284 -4.67 11.82 9.76
CA ARG A 284 -4.58 11.16 11.08
C ARG A 284 -3.13 10.80 11.41
N PHE A 285 -2.41 10.18 10.48
CA PHE A 285 -1.01 9.80 10.71
C PHE A 285 -0.12 11.01 10.97
N VAL A 286 -0.28 12.07 10.18
CA VAL A 286 0.52 13.30 10.36
C VAL A 286 0.17 14.00 11.66
N PHE A 287 -1.10 14.31 11.91
CA PHE A 287 -1.49 15.24 12.99
C PHE A 287 -1.87 14.59 14.31
N GLN A 288 -2.36 13.36 14.29
CA GLN A 288 -2.78 12.63 15.48
C GLN A 288 -1.73 11.63 15.96
N ARG A 289 -0.65 11.43 15.20
CA ARG A 289 0.51 10.64 15.61
C ARG A 289 1.79 11.46 15.56
N PHE A 290 2.36 11.67 14.36
CA PHE A 290 3.73 12.21 14.24
C PHE A 290 3.86 13.63 14.81
N LEU A 291 2.86 14.47 14.58
CA LEU A 291 2.81 15.86 15.01
C LEU A 291 1.88 16.09 16.20
N ALA A 292 1.32 15.02 16.79
CA ALA A 292 0.43 15.16 17.94
C ALA A 292 1.17 15.69 19.18
N PRO A 293 0.50 16.42 20.08
CA PRO A 293 1.02 16.64 21.42
C PRO A 293 1.21 15.29 22.14
N GLY A 294 2.39 15.05 22.72
CA GLY A 294 2.72 13.80 23.41
C GLY A 294 3.04 12.63 22.45
N GLU A 295 2.67 11.42 22.87
CA GLU A 295 2.95 10.15 22.15
C GLU A 295 2.05 9.93 20.93
N GLY A 296 0.90 10.61 20.87
CA GLY A 296 -0.08 10.47 19.80
C GLY A 296 -0.88 9.15 19.85
N ALA A 297 -1.83 9.03 18.93
CA ALA A 297 -2.68 7.86 18.80
C ALA A 297 -1.92 6.66 18.17
N SER A 298 -2.27 5.46 18.63
CA SER A 298 -1.78 4.23 18.01
C SER A 298 -2.40 4.02 16.63
N TYR A 299 -1.75 3.22 15.79
CA TYR A 299 -2.32 2.86 14.49
C TYR A 299 -3.62 2.08 14.63
N TYR A 300 -3.80 1.32 15.71
CA TYR A 300 -5.07 0.62 15.94
C TYR A 300 -6.19 1.60 16.23
N GLN A 301 -5.96 2.56 17.14
CA GLN A 301 -6.92 3.61 17.45
C GLN A 301 -7.32 4.39 16.18
N MET A 302 -6.33 4.79 15.37
CA MET A 302 -6.58 5.57 14.14
C MET A 302 -7.26 4.79 13.00
N LEU A 303 -7.28 3.45 13.06
CA LEU A 303 -7.76 2.61 11.96
C LEU A 303 -8.99 1.77 12.32
N TYR A 304 -9.22 1.41 13.57
CA TYR A 304 -10.27 0.47 13.97
C TYR A 304 -11.25 1.00 14.99
N LEU A 305 -10.92 2.09 15.69
CA LEU A 305 -11.83 2.71 16.65
C LEU A 305 -12.60 3.86 16.01
N ASP A 306 -13.61 4.34 16.73
CA ASP A 306 -14.36 5.52 16.34
C ASP A 306 -13.42 6.74 16.29
N ASN A 307 -13.38 7.41 15.14
CA ASN A 307 -12.58 8.61 14.92
C ASN A 307 -12.96 9.74 15.89
N ALA A 308 -14.18 9.75 16.43
CA ALA A 308 -14.60 10.72 17.43
C ALA A 308 -13.82 10.61 18.76
N LEU A 309 -13.18 9.45 19.01
CA LEU A 309 -12.34 9.22 20.19
C LEU A 309 -10.90 9.70 19.99
N LEU A 310 -10.51 10.05 18.76
CA LEU A 310 -9.17 10.53 18.48
C LEU A 310 -9.03 11.99 18.94
N PRO A 311 -7.82 12.41 19.39
CA PRO A 311 -7.57 13.80 19.72
C PRO A 311 -7.94 14.72 18.54
N ALA A 312 -8.74 15.74 18.83
CA ALA A 312 -9.11 16.73 17.83
C ALA A 312 -7.86 17.46 17.31
N ILE A 313 -7.84 17.72 16.00
CA ILE A 313 -6.78 18.52 15.38
C ILE A 313 -7.12 20.00 15.62
N ASN A 314 -6.66 20.54 16.75
CA ASN A 314 -6.86 21.95 17.13
C ASN A 314 -5.62 22.77 16.73
N VAL A 315 -5.80 23.67 15.76
CA VAL A 315 -4.71 24.49 15.19
C VAL A 315 -4.63 25.82 15.94
N ASP A 316 -4.28 25.77 17.22
CA ASP A 316 -4.09 26.94 18.08
C ASP A 316 -2.59 27.30 18.23
N GLU A 317 -2.28 28.32 19.03
CA GLU A 317 -0.91 28.77 19.28
C GLU A 317 -0.05 27.70 19.99
N SER A 318 -0.66 26.94 20.92
CA SER A 318 0.00 25.84 21.63
C SER A 318 0.42 24.74 20.65
N TRP A 319 -0.49 24.37 19.77
CA TRP A 319 -0.25 23.38 18.72
C TRP A 319 0.84 23.84 17.74
N HIS A 320 0.83 25.11 17.32
CA HIS A 320 1.89 25.67 16.48
C HIS A 320 3.27 25.57 17.14
N LYS A 321 3.34 25.82 18.45
CA LYS A 321 4.58 25.67 19.23
C LYS A 321 5.06 24.22 19.27
N VAL A 322 4.16 23.28 19.54
CA VAL A 322 4.47 21.84 19.53
C VAL A 322 4.99 21.41 18.17
N ILE A 323 4.32 21.79 17.09
CA ILE A 323 4.69 21.33 15.75
C ILE A 323 5.94 21.97 15.23
N THR A 324 6.15 23.25 15.50
CA THR A 324 7.42 23.91 15.18
C THR A 324 8.58 23.24 15.91
N SER A 325 8.35 22.68 17.11
CA SER A 325 9.38 21.91 17.85
C SER A 325 9.63 20.52 17.24
N LYS A 326 8.58 19.84 16.78
CA LYS A 326 8.66 18.50 16.16
C LYS A 326 9.19 18.55 14.73
N LEU A 327 8.90 19.61 13.98
CA LEU A 327 9.39 19.86 12.64
C LEU A 327 10.79 20.49 12.64
N ARG A 328 11.70 19.86 13.39
CA ARG A 328 13.12 20.22 13.42
C ARG A 328 13.97 19.03 13.05
N PHE A 329 15.13 19.29 12.47
CA PHE A 329 16.09 18.24 12.17
C PHE A 329 16.40 17.42 13.43
N GLY A 330 16.35 16.09 13.32
CA GLY A 330 16.53 15.17 14.45
C GLY A 330 15.26 14.92 15.30
N HIS A 331 14.20 15.73 15.14
CA HIS A 331 12.94 15.58 15.88
C HIS A 331 11.76 15.10 15.02
N ILE A 332 11.88 15.15 13.70
CA ILE A 332 10.84 14.67 12.77
C ILE A 332 10.79 13.15 12.85
N GLU A 333 9.70 12.63 13.44
CA GLU A 333 9.53 11.18 13.70
C GLU A 333 9.49 10.35 12.42
N ASN A 334 8.88 10.86 11.35
CA ASN A 334 8.67 10.10 10.12
C ASN A 334 8.73 10.97 8.86
N ASN A 335 9.41 10.47 7.82
CA ASN A 335 9.53 11.12 6.52
C ASN A 335 8.20 11.29 5.78
N PHE A 336 7.15 10.55 6.19
CA PHE A 336 5.80 10.74 5.66
C PHE A 336 5.30 12.18 5.84
N VAL A 337 5.78 12.92 6.83
CA VAL A 337 5.42 14.34 6.99
C VAL A 337 5.88 15.18 5.80
N PHE A 338 7.09 14.94 5.29
CA PHE A 338 7.59 15.60 4.08
C PHE A 338 6.85 15.12 2.83
N ASN A 339 6.67 13.80 2.67
CA ASN A 339 6.01 13.26 1.48
C ASN A 339 4.52 13.63 1.43
N PHE A 340 3.86 13.78 2.57
CA PHE A 340 2.48 14.29 2.63
C PHE A 340 2.42 15.78 2.28
N LEU A 341 3.37 16.60 2.75
CA LEU A 341 3.49 17.98 2.28
C LEU A 341 3.72 18.04 0.76
N ASP A 342 4.63 17.24 0.22
CA ASP A 342 4.87 17.15 -1.22
C ASP A 342 3.61 16.70 -1.97
N TYR A 343 2.81 15.80 -1.39
CA TYR A 343 1.52 15.42 -1.96
C TYR A 343 0.55 16.61 -2.02
N LEU A 344 0.46 17.41 -0.95
CA LEU A 344 -0.39 18.60 -0.93
C LEU A 344 0.08 19.68 -1.91
N LEU A 345 1.40 19.91 -2.02
CA LEU A 345 1.99 20.78 -3.03
C LEU A 345 1.69 20.29 -4.45
N TRP A 346 1.80 18.98 -4.67
CA TRP A 346 1.43 18.36 -5.94
C TRP A 346 -0.03 18.59 -6.26
N VAL A 347 -0.95 18.38 -5.30
CA VAL A 347 -2.38 18.62 -5.52
C VAL A 347 -2.65 20.06 -5.93
N ARG A 348 -2.00 21.03 -5.26
CA ARG A 348 -2.15 22.46 -5.54
C ARG A 348 -1.62 22.85 -6.92
N ASP A 349 -0.44 22.35 -7.29
CA ASP A 349 0.34 22.91 -8.41
C ASP A 349 0.35 22.04 -9.68
N ARG A 350 -0.07 20.76 -9.63
CA ARG A 350 0.06 19.79 -10.74
C ARG A 350 -0.51 20.24 -12.09
N ASN A 351 -1.54 21.08 -12.08
CA ASN A 351 -2.23 21.53 -13.30
C ASN A 351 -1.61 22.81 -13.89
N SER A 352 -0.94 23.62 -13.07
CA SER A 352 -0.36 24.91 -13.48
C SER A 352 1.16 24.86 -13.63
N ASP A 353 1.80 23.81 -13.10
CA ASP A 353 3.26 23.70 -13.05
C ASP A 353 3.74 22.40 -13.67
N LYS A 354 4.57 22.49 -14.71
CA LYS A 354 5.05 21.31 -15.46
C LYS A 354 5.94 20.39 -14.63
N VAL A 355 6.77 20.95 -13.73
CA VAL A 355 7.64 20.17 -12.85
C VAL A 355 6.79 19.45 -11.80
N ALA A 356 5.80 20.14 -11.21
CA ALA A 356 4.88 19.50 -10.27
C ALA A 356 4.02 18.44 -10.97
N GLY A 357 3.47 18.72 -12.15
CA GLY A 357 2.65 17.78 -12.92
C GLY A 357 3.40 16.48 -13.28
N SER A 358 4.72 16.57 -13.47
CA SER A 358 5.60 15.44 -13.79
C SER A 358 6.22 14.76 -12.55
N PHE A 359 5.91 15.23 -11.34
CA PHE A 359 6.50 14.72 -10.11
C PHE A 359 6.01 13.31 -9.78
N GLU A 360 6.95 12.47 -9.32
CA GLU A 360 6.68 11.12 -8.82
C GLU A 360 7.44 10.87 -7.53
N PHE A 361 6.78 10.19 -6.59
CA PHE A 361 7.40 9.74 -5.36
C PHE A 361 8.36 8.58 -5.61
N THR A 362 9.58 8.71 -5.13
CA THR A 362 10.60 7.66 -5.15
C THR A 362 11.18 7.49 -3.74
N PHE A 363 11.97 6.44 -3.53
CA PHE A 363 12.60 6.17 -2.23
C PHE A 363 13.67 7.22 -1.92
N ARG A 364 13.24 8.31 -1.30
CA ARG A 364 14.07 9.40 -0.79
C ARG A 364 13.80 9.55 0.70
N SER A 365 14.81 9.22 1.50
CA SER A 365 14.72 9.19 2.96
C SER A 365 15.71 10.13 3.65
N SER A 366 16.57 10.79 2.86
CA SER A 366 17.64 11.62 3.41
C SER A 366 17.16 13.05 3.59
N VAL A 367 17.18 13.54 4.83
CA VAL A 367 16.87 14.94 5.14
C VAL A 367 18.11 15.79 4.86
N GLU A 368 17.97 16.72 3.93
CA GLU A 368 18.99 17.68 3.52
C GLU A 368 18.67 19.06 4.06
N HIS A 369 19.68 19.73 4.60
CA HIS A 369 19.63 21.16 4.91
C HIS A 369 19.97 21.96 3.66
N PHE A 370 19.19 22.96 3.28
CA PHE A 370 19.53 23.78 2.12
C PHE A 370 20.69 24.73 2.43
N SER A 371 20.63 25.46 3.54
CA SER A 371 21.84 26.04 4.16
C SER A 371 22.64 24.95 4.88
N PRO A 372 23.94 24.80 4.60
CA PRO A 372 24.74 23.69 5.12
C PRO A 372 25.00 23.81 6.62
N GLN A 373 25.07 22.67 7.32
CA GLN A 373 25.46 22.62 8.75
C GLN A 373 26.93 22.99 8.96
N HIS A 374 27.78 22.62 8.00
CA HIS A 374 29.22 22.88 8.00
C HIS A 374 29.59 23.63 6.72
N PRO A 375 29.34 24.95 6.65
CA PRO A 375 29.69 25.75 5.48
C PRO A 375 31.20 25.72 5.23
N MET A 376 31.61 25.82 3.97
CA MET A 376 33.02 25.99 3.61
C MET A 376 33.61 27.29 4.20
N ASN A 377 34.94 27.33 4.34
CA ASN A 377 35.65 28.50 4.86
C ASN A 377 35.24 29.79 4.12
N GLY A 378 34.95 30.85 4.89
CA GLY A 378 34.59 32.17 4.36
C GLY A 378 33.08 32.44 4.27
N TYR A 379 32.22 31.46 4.54
CA TYR A 379 30.78 31.66 4.59
C TYR A 379 30.27 31.77 6.03
N LYS A 380 29.37 32.73 6.27
CA LYS A 380 28.71 32.89 7.57
C LYS A 380 27.64 31.79 7.73
N PRO A 381 27.66 31.00 8.83
CA PRO A 381 26.59 30.07 9.13
C PRO A 381 25.26 30.78 9.41
N VAL A 382 24.16 30.11 9.10
CA VAL A 382 22.81 30.51 9.51
C VAL A 382 22.63 30.21 11.00
N GLU A 383 21.85 31.03 11.71
CA GLU A 383 21.49 30.81 13.11
C GLU A 383 20.90 29.41 13.34
N GLN A 384 21.28 28.78 14.47
CA GLN A 384 20.90 27.39 14.80
C GLN A 384 19.38 27.16 14.83
N SER A 385 18.61 28.18 15.23
CA SER A 385 17.16 28.16 15.24
C SER A 385 16.58 27.97 13.83
N ALA A 386 17.13 28.67 12.83
CA ALA A 386 16.74 28.62 11.43
C ALA A 386 17.39 27.44 10.67
N LEU A 387 18.65 27.11 10.96
CA LEU A 387 19.39 26.01 10.33
C LEU A 387 18.63 24.68 10.40
N HIS A 388 18.18 24.29 11.59
CA HIS A 388 17.45 23.04 11.82
C HIS A 388 15.93 23.16 11.66
N SER A 389 15.44 24.31 11.21
CA SER A 389 14.02 24.58 11.07
C SER A 389 13.45 23.90 9.82
N PHE A 390 12.16 23.54 9.84
CA PHE A 390 11.50 22.91 8.70
C PHE A 390 11.64 23.70 7.41
N GLY A 391 11.67 25.04 7.50
CA GLY A 391 11.89 25.92 6.36
C GLY A 391 13.13 25.56 5.55
N ASN A 392 14.21 25.15 6.23
CA ASN A 392 15.51 24.83 5.64
C ASN A 392 15.72 23.34 5.31
N LEU A 393 14.75 22.46 5.57
CA LEU A 393 14.90 21.01 5.39
C LEU A 393 14.12 20.47 4.19
N CYS A 394 14.66 19.53 3.44
CA CYS A 394 13.92 18.83 2.37
C CYS A 394 14.37 17.38 2.25
N LEU A 395 13.59 16.54 1.54
CA LEU A 395 13.99 15.17 1.24
C LEU A 395 14.69 15.07 -0.11
N ILE A 396 15.85 14.40 -0.12
CA ILE A 396 16.59 14.04 -1.33
C ILE A 396 17.14 12.62 -1.22
N SER A 397 17.80 12.12 -2.27
CA SER A 397 18.49 10.84 -2.21
C SER A 397 19.73 10.90 -1.29
N HIS A 398 20.09 9.77 -0.68
CA HIS A 398 21.32 9.68 0.13
C HIS A 398 22.57 10.09 -0.65
N SER A 399 22.69 9.64 -1.90
CA SER A 399 23.82 9.99 -2.77
C SER A 399 23.94 11.50 -3.01
N LYS A 400 22.82 12.20 -3.19
CA LYS A 400 22.81 13.65 -3.37
C LYS A 400 23.14 14.37 -2.06
N ASN A 401 22.59 13.93 -0.93
CA ASN A 401 22.91 14.51 0.38
C ASN A 401 24.42 14.42 0.67
N SER A 402 25.03 13.23 0.51
CA SER A 402 26.47 13.06 0.71
C SER A 402 27.34 13.98 -0.17
N ARG A 403 26.85 14.37 -1.35
CA ARG A 403 27.55 15.28 -2.27
C ARG A 403 27.33 16.76 -1.93
N LEU A 404 26.12 17.12 -1.51
CA LEU A 404 25.67 18.50 -1.38
C LEU A 404 25.75 19.04 0.07
N SER A 405 26.04 18.22 1.07
CA SER A 405 25.92 18.57 2.49
C SER A 405 26.59 19.89 2.89
N ASN A 406 27.74 20.22 2.29
CA ASN A 406 28.52 21.43 2.59
C ASN A 406 28.36 22.55 1.55
N PHE A 407 27.54 22.33 0.51
CA PHE A 407 27.30 23.30 -0.54
C PHE A 407 26.44 24.44 -0.01
N GLN A 408 26.73 25.65 -0.45
CA GLN A 408 25.89 26.81 -0.17
C GLN A 408 24.57 26.75 -0.93
N PRO A 409 23.51 27.44 -0.47
CA PRO A 409 22.21 27.47 -1.15
C PRO A 409 22.32 27.78 -2.65
N GLN A 410 23.20 28.70 -3.06
CA GLN A 410 23.38 29.06 -4.47
C GLN A 410 23.96 27.90 -5.29
N GLN A 411 24.95 27.19 -4.74
CA GLN A 411 25.53 26.02 -5.40
C GLN A 411 24.53 24.85 -5.50
N LYS A 412 23.67 24.68 -4.48
CA LYS A 412 22.59 23.68 -4.52
C LYS A 412 21.54 24.04 -5.55
N GLN A 413 21.14 25.30 -5.61
CA GLN A 413 20.24 25.82 -6.63
C GLN A 413 20.76 25.50 -8.03
N GLU A 414 22.00 25.90 -8.35
CA GLU A 414 22.63 25.61 -9.65
C GLU A 414 22.65 24.10 -9.96
N HIS A 415 22.96 23.27 -8.96
CA HIS A 415 22.94 21.81 -9.12
C HIS A 415 21.55 21.26 -9.45
N PHE A 416 20.50 21.72 -8.76
CA PHE A 416 19.14 21.23 -8.98
C PHE A 416 18.49 21.81 -10.24
N GLU A 417 18.88 23.00 -10.70
CA GLU A 417 18.39 23.62 -11.94
C GLU A 417 18.57 22.73 -13.16
N ALA A 418 19.67 21.97 -13.24
CA ALA A 418 19.90 21.02 -14.31
C ALA A 418 18.82 19.91 -14.36
N SER A 419 18.33 19.46 -13.20
CA SER A 419 17.22 18.49 -13.12
C SER A 419 15.87 19.15 -13.44
N LEU A 420 15.66 20.38 -12.97
CA LEU A 420 14.44 21.15 -13.21
C LEU A 420 14.23 21.45 -14.69
N ALA A 421 15.30 21.68 -15.45
CA ALA A 421 15.23 21.84 -16.91
C ALA A 421 14.62 20.61 -17.63
N ASN A 422 14.76 19.42 -17.03
CA ASN A 422 14.16 18.17 -17.50
C ASN A 422 12.81 17.85 -16.82
N ASN A 423 12.19 18.81 -16.14
CA ASN A 423 10.97 18.66 -15.33
C ASN A 423 11.10 17.63 -14.20
N GLN A 424 12.31 17.48 -13.64
CA GLN A 424 12.58 16.55 -12.55
C GLN A 424 12.96 17.29 -11.28
N THR A 425 12.36 16.89 -10.16
CA THR A 425 12.75 17.36 -8.83
C THR A 425 12.76 16.21 -7.83
N ASP A 426 13.53 16.37 -6.77
CA ASP A 426 13.57 15.39 -5.68
C ASP A 426 12.42 15.54 -4.69
N SER A 427 11.95 16.76 -4.51
CA SER A 427 10.88 17.14 -3.61
C SER A 427 10.22 18.40 -4.15
N LEU A 428 8.92 18.54 -3.95
CA LEU A 428 8.21 19.77 -4.31
C LEU A 428 8.45 20.87 -3.29
N LYS A 429 8.72 20.51 -2.04
CA LYS A 429 9.26 21.42 -1.03
C LYS A 429 10.59 22.00 -1.47
N LEU A 430 11.53 21.18 -1.98
CA LEU A 430 12.80 21.67 -2.51
C LEU A 430 12.60 22.63 -3.71
N LEU A 431 11.65 22.29 -4.60
CA LEU A 431 11.29 23.17 -5.71
C LEU A 431 10.80 24.55 -5.21
N ALA A 432 9.97 24.58 -4.17
CA ALA A 432 9.50 25.82 -3.54
C ALA A 432 10.67 26.62 -2.93
N MET A 433 11.62 25.96 -2.26
CA MET A 433 12.83 26.60 -1.72
C MET A 433 13.67 27.26 -2.81
N ILE A 434 13.94 26.54 -3.91
CA ILE A 434 14.72 27.06 -5.05
C ILE A 434 14.04 28.29 -5.65
N ARG A 435 12.70 28.27 -5.78
CA ARG A 435 11.93 29.40 -6.34
C ARG A 435 11.96 30.62 -5.44
N LEU A 436 11.76 30.43 -4.14
CA LEU A 436 11.85 31.53 -3.18
C LEU A 436 13.26 32.14 -3.18
N MET A 437 14.30 31.29 -3.22
CA MET A 437 15.68 31.76 -3.34
C MET A 437 15.91 32.58 -4.62
N LYS A 438 15.35 32.17 -5.77
CA LYS A 438 15.40 32.95 -7.03
C LYS A 438 14.75 34.32 -6.89
N ASP A 439 13.55 34.35 -6.31
CA ASP A 439 12.79 35.60 -6.13
C ASP A 439 13.53 36.59 -5.23
N LYS A 440 14.12 36.09 -4.13
CA LYS A 440 14.81 36.95 -3.14
C LYS A 440 16.27 37.22 -3.44
N GLY A 441 16.89 36.42 -4.32
CA GLY A 441 18.32 36.49 -4.63
C GLY A 441 19.24 36.09 -3.48
N ARG A 442 18.70 35.52 -2.39
CA ARG A 442 19.44 35.09 -1.19
C ARG A 442 18.66 34.02 -0.43
N TRP A 443 19.33 33.35 0.51
CA TRP A 443 18.72 32.37 1.41
C TRP A 443 19.31 32.47 2.82
N LEU A 444 18.67 33.26 3.68
CA LEU A 444 19.06 33.53 5.07
C LEU A 444 17.88 33.24 6.03
N GLU A 445 18.00 33.65 7.28
CA GLU A 445 17.00 33.42 8.34
C GLU A 445 15.59 33.88 7.93
N ASP A 446 15.48 35.04 7.27
CA ASP A 446 14.20 35.61 6.83
C ASP A 446 13.50 34.69 5.80
N GLU A 447 14.23 34.26 4.77
CA GLU A 447 13.67 33.40 3.70
C GLU A 447 13.34 32.00 4.23
N ILE A 448 14.15 31.48 5.16
CA ILE A 448 13.88 30.22 5.85
C ILE A 448 12.56 30.33 6.66
N ALA A 449 12.36 31.44 7.37
CA ALA A 449 11.14 31.66 8.16
C ALA A 449 9.91 31.79 7.27
N VAL A 450 9.99 32.56 6.18
CA VAL A 450 8.92 32.68 5.18
C VAL A 450 8.57 31.32 4.61
N HIS A 451 9.58 30.57 4.14
CA HIS A 451 9.35 29.24 3.58
C HIS A 451 8.72 28.27 4.60
N GLN A 452 9.17 28.31 5.86
CA GLN A 452 8.56 27.50 6.91
C GLN A 452 7.08 27.83 7.09
N GLN A 453 6.73 29.11 7.15
CA GLN A 453 5.35 29.55 7.31
C GLN A 453 4.49 29.09 6.14
N ASP A 454 4.97 29.21 4.91
CA ASP A 454 4.27 28.75 3.71
C ASP A 454 4.01 27.23 3.75
N MET A 455 5.02 26.44 4.13
CA MET A 455 4.88 24.99 4.20
C MET A 455 3.93 24.54 5.32
N LEU A 456 3.93 25.26 6.45
CA LEU A 456 2.96 25.02 7.54
C LEU A 456 1.53 25.34 7.08
N GLN A 457 1.34 26.44 6.35
CA GLN A 457 0.03 26.78 5.78
C GLN A 457 -0.48 25.71 4.80
N VAL A 458 0.40 25.18 3.95
CA VAL A 458 0.04 24.07 3.03
C VAL A 458 -0.36 22.83 3.82
N LEU A 459 0.44 22.39 4.81
CA LEU A 459 0.11 21.25 5.66
C LEU A 459 -1.24 21.41 6.37
N LEU A 460 -1.53 22.63 6.85
CA LEU A 460 -2.73 22.97 7.61
C LEU A 460 -3.98 23.14 6.76
N SER A 461 -3.83 23.36 5.46
CA SER A 461 -4.97 23.58 4.58
C SER A 461 -5.97 22.42 4.70
N ASN A 462 -7.22 22.74 5.08
CA ASN A 462 -8.31 21.77 5.16
C ASN A 462 -8.96 21.51 3.79
N GLN A 463 -8.61 22.33 2.79
CA GLN A 463 -9.05 22.16 1.41
C GLN A 463 -7.96 21.43 0.65
N ILE A 464 -8.06 20.11 0.58
CA ILE A 464 -7.39 19.39 -0.49
C ILE A 464 -8.22 19.68 -1.74
N GLN A 465 -7.88 20.76 -2.45
CA GLN A 465 -8.66 21.29 -3.57
C GLN A 465 -9.07 20.15 -4.52
N GLN A 466 -10.36 20.06 -4.82
CA GLN A 466 -10.95 18.99 -5.63
C GLN A 466 -10.42 19.04 -7.07
#